data_AF-A0A9W5Q3P0-F1
#
_entry.id   AF-A0A9W5Q3P0-F1
#
_cell.length_a   1.000
_cell.length_b   1.000
_cell.length_c   1.000
_cell.angle_alpha   90.00
_cell.angle_beta   90.00
_cell.angle_gamma   90.00
#
_symmetry.space_group_name_H-M   'P 1'
#
loop_
_entity.id
_entity.type
_entity.pdbx_description
1 polymer ?
#
loop_
_entity_poly.entity_id
_entity_poly.type
_entity_poly.pdbx_seq_one_letter_code
_entity_poly.pdbx_strand_id
1 'polypeptide(L)' 'MQQLKEYDLAYICYYSERIELSAIAAGFPQPVSTTVVKHIIQELNNQGIFDFYKSTYKEMLEE' A
#
# COMPACT_ATOMS: atom_id res chain seq x y z
N MET A 1 -4.90 7.16 -14.44
CA MET A 1 -4.76 6.56 -13.10
C MET A 1 -4.50 7.70 -12.13
N GLN A 2 -5.40 7.98 -11.19
CA GLN A 2 -5.08 8.93 -10.12
C GLN A 2 -3.81 8.42 -9.44
N GLN A 3 -2.79 9.27 -9.38
CA GLN A 3 -1.52 8.93 -8.74
C GLN A 3 -1.79 8.72 -7.26
N LEU A 4 -1.61 7.49 -6.79
CA LEU A 4 -1.57 7.20 -5.37
C LEU A 4 -0.43 8.00 -4.75
N LYS A 5 -0.68 8.64 -3.61
CA LYS A 5 0.32 9.41 -2.89
C LYS A 5 1.27 8.47 -2.16
N GLU A 6 2.41 9.00 -1.71
CA GLU A 6 3.37 8.23 -0.92
C GLU A 6 2.75 7.62 0.34
N TYR A 7 1.81 8.33 0.98
CA TYR A 7 1.04 7.79 2.10
C TYR A 7 0.17 6.58 1.72
N ASP A 8 -0.44 6.60 0.53
CA ASP A 8 -1.28 5.51 0.04
C ASP A 8 -0.43 4.25 -0.23
N LEU A 9 0.77 4.43 -0.78
CA LEU A 9 1.74 3.34 -0.99
C LEU A 9 2.22 2.77 0.35
N ALA A 10 2.54 3.64 1.31
CA ALA A 10 2.93 3.25 2.67
C ALA A 10 1.82 2.46 3.38
N TYR A 11 0.56 2.92 3.29
CA TYR A 11 -0.62 2.23 3.80
C TYR A 11 -0.78 0.84 3.16
N ILE A 12 -0.71 0.76 1.82
CA ILE A 12 -0.82 -0.52 1.09
C ILE A 12 0.26 -1.49 1.56
N CYS A 13 1.53 -1.07 1.61
CA CYS A 13 2.63 -1.94 2.01
C CYS A 13 2.45 -2.44 3.45
N TYR A 14 2.11 -1.55 4.38
CA TYR A 14 1.96 -1.91 5.80
C TYR A 14 0.80 -2.88 6.05
N TYR A 15 -0.36 -2.64 5.43
CA TYR A 15 -1.55 -3.46 5.65
C TYR A 15 -1.60 -4.72 4.79
N SER A 16 -0.82 -4.81 3.70
CA SER A 16 -0.79 -5.99 2.83
C SER A 16 -0.38 -7.29 3.53
N GLU A 17 0.36 -7.20 4.64
CA GLU A 17 0.75 -8.36 5.46
C GLU A 17 -0.21 -8.63 6.63
N ARG A 18 -1.19 -7.75 6.86
CA ARG A 18 -2.06 -7.76 8.04
C ARG A 18 -3.51 -8.09 7.73
N ILE A 19 -3.99 -7.68 6.56
CA ILE A 19 -5.38 -7.82 6.13
C ILE A 19 -5.45 -8.22 4.65
N GLU A 20 -6.62 -8.67 4.22
CA GLU A 20 -6.86 -9.02 2.81
C GLU A 20 -6.77 -7.79 1.88
N LEU A 21 -6.32 -8.00 0.64
CA LEU A 21 -6.22 -6.92 -0.36
C LEU A 21 -7.58 -6.28 -0.68
N SER A 22 -8.68 -7.01 -0.52
CA SER A 22 -10.06 -6.50 -0.64
C SER A 22 -10.39 -5.46 0.44
N ALA A 23 -9.92 -5.68 1.66
CA ALA A 23 -10.10 -4.73 2.77
C ALA A 23 -9.24 -3.48 2.57
N ILE A 24 -8.01 -3.64 2.05
CA ILE A 24 -7.13 -2.51 1.69
C ILE A 24 -7.78 -1.66 0.59
N ALA A 25 -8.25 -2.31 -0.48
CA ALA A 25 -8.94 -1.67 -1.60
C ALA A 25 -10.18 -0.88 -1.14
N ALA A 26 -10.94 -1.42 -0.18
CA ALA A 26 -12.11 -0.76 0.40
C ALA A 26 -11.76 0.44 1.30
N GLY A 27 -10.52 0.54 1.78
CA GLY A 27 -10.03 1.67 2.58
C GLY A 27 -9.78 2.95 1.78
N PHE A 28 -9.79 2.88 0.45
CA PHE A 28 -9.57 4.04 -0.42
C PHE A 28 -10.88 4.79 -0.73
N PRO A 29 -10.88 6.13 -0.72
CA PRO A 29 -12.06 6.94 -1.00
C PRO A 29 -12.54 6.83 -2.46
N GLN A 30 -11.67 6.35 -3.35
CA GLN A 30 -11.95 6.06 -4.75
C GLN A 30 -11.85 4.56 -5.00
N PRO A 31 -12.64 4.00 -5.92
CA PRO A 31 -12.65 2.56 -6.18
C PRO A 31 -11.28 2.11 -6.70
N VAL A 32 -10.46 1.57 -5.81
CA VAL A 32 -9.23 0.86 -6.15
C VAL A 32 -9.58 -0.61 -6.26
N SER A 33 -9.26 -1.25 -7.37
CA SER A 33 -9.47 -2.69 -7.49
C SER A 33 -8.37 -3.45 -6.75
N THR A 34 -8.69 -4.64 -6.25
CA THR A 34 -7.70 -5.54 -5.65
C THR A 34 -6.57 -5.89 -6.61
N THR A 35 -6.86 -5.93 -7.91
CA THR A 35 -5.86 -6.10 -8.97
C THR A 35 -4.85 -4.97 -9.00
N VAL A 36 -5.30 -3.72 -8.84
CA VAL A 36 -4.42 -2.54 -8.78
C VAL A 36 -3.55 -2.61 -7.53
N VAL A 37 -4.12 -2.89 -6.36
CA VAL A 37 -3.36 -3.05 -5.10
C VAL A 37 -2.29 -4.14 -5.25
N LYS A 38 -2.66 -5.31 -5.82
CA LYS A 38 -1.72 -6.40 -6.08
C LYS A 38 -0.59 -5.97 -7.02
N HIS A 39 -0.92 -5.27 -8.11
CA HIS A 39 0.07 -4.80 -9.06
C HIS A 39 1.06 -3.83 -8.42
N ILE A 40 0.57 -2.90 -7.59
CA ILE A 40 1.41 -1.97 -6.83
C ILE A 40 2.36 -2.71 -5.91
N ILE A 41 1.85 -3.66 -5.11
CA ILE A 41 2.70 -4.46 -4.22
C ILE A 41 3.79 -5.19 -5.00
N GLN A 42 3.45 -5.81 -6.14
CA GLN A 42 4.42 -6.48 -6.99
C GLN A 42 5.46 -5.52 -7.56
N GLU A 43 5.04 -4.34 -8.03
CA GLU A 43 5.92 -3.34 -8.59
C GLU A 43 6.90 -2.79 -7.53
N LEU A 44 6.40 -2.45 -6.34
CA LEU A 44 7.22 -1.97 -5.22
C LEU A 44 8.21 -3.03 -4.72
N ASN A 45 7.80 -4.31 -4.72
CA ASN A 45 8.68 -5.43 -4.40
C ASN A 45 9.79 -5.59 -5.46
N ASN A 46 9.43 -5.54 -6.75
CA ASN A 46 10.40 -5.63 -7.84
C ASN A 46 11.41 -4.48 -7.83
N GLN A 47 10.99 -3.29 -7.39
CA GLN A 47 11.86 -2.13 -7.21
C GLN A 47 12.67 -2.17 -5.90
N GLY A 48 12.40 -3.10 -4.99
CA GLY A 48 13.08 -3.20 -3.69
C GLY A 48 12.73 -2.10 -2.69
N ILE A 49 11.64 -1.36 -2.92
CA ILE A 49 11.20 -0.23 -2.10
C ILE A 49 9.96 -0.56 -1.24
N PHE A 50 9.47 -1.80 -1.31
CA PHE A 50 8.34 -2.26 -0.51
C PHE A 50 8.59 -2.10 1.01
N ASP A 51 9.72 -2.60 1.50
CA ASP A 51 10.10 -2.50 2.91
C ASP A 51 10.34 -1.07 3.38
N PHE A 52 10.80 -0.19 2.48
CA PHE A 52 10.93 1.23 2.75
C PHE A 52 9.58 1.85 3.09
N TYR A 53 8.59 1.72 2.20
CA TYR A 53 7.24 2.26 2.41
C TYR A 53 6.55 1.66 3.64
N LYS A 54 6.73 0.35 3.88
CA LYS A 54 6.23 -0.32 5.07
C LYS A 54 6.83 0.25 6.36
N SER A 55 8.14 0.49 6.38
CA SER A 55 8.84 1.03 7.55
C SER A 55 8.44 2.47 7.81
N THR A 56 8.35 3.30 6.76
CA THR A 56 7.88 4.69 6.87
C THR A 56 6.48 4.77 7.49
N TYR A 57 5.56 3.90 7.09
CA TYR A 57 4.22 3.87 7.72
C TYR A 57 4.28 3.48 9.20
N LYS A 58 5.13 2.51 9.55
CA LYS A 58 5.33 2.07 10.93
C LYS A 58 5.88 3.21 11.80
N GLU A 59 6.88 3.92 11.31
CA GLU A 59 7.47 5.07 12.00
C GLU A 59 6.43 6.18 12.22
N MET A 60 5.64 6.54 11.20
CA MET A 60 4.56 7.52 11.34
C MET A 60 3.44 7.12 12.32
N LEU A 61 3.24 5.82 12.56
CA LEU A 61 2.26 5.33 13.54
C LEU A 61 2.80 5.32 14.98
N GLU A 62 4.13 5.28 15.13
CA GLU A 62 4.80 5.22 16.43
C GLU A 62 5.11 6.62 16.99
N GLU A 63 4.91 7.69 16.20
CA GLU A 63 4.97 9.11 16.60
C GLU A 63 3.62 9.65 17.13
#